data_AF-A0A482WI77-F1
#
_entry.id   AF-A0A482WI77-F1
#
_cell.length_a   1.000
_cell.length_b   1.000
_cell.length_c   1.000
_cell.angle_alpha   90.00
_cell.angle_beta   90.00
_cell.angle_gamma   90.00
#
_symmetry.space_group_name_H-M   'P 1'
#
loop_
_entity.id
_entity.type
_entity.pdbx_description
1 polymer ?
#
loop_
_entity_poly.entity_id
_entity_poly.type
_entity_poly.pdbx_seq_one_letter_code
_entity_poly.pdbx_strand_id
1 'polypeptide(L)' 'YPELNPMIMRRFQEKGDVEKAFELVHKSQGLEQTRFLAKKHCLEATRLASSISDSPYQKALIVVADLVINRMK' A
#
# COMPACT_ATOMS: atom_id res chain seq x y z
N TYR A 1 -1.03 -14.68 -11.18
CA TYR A 1 -0.45 -13.96 -12.33
C TYR A 1 1.05 -14.24 -12.51
N PRO A 2 1.52 -15.50 -12.64
CA PRO A 2 2.92 -15.80 -12.96
C PRO A 2 3.41 -15.18 -14.27
N GLU A 3 2.49 -14.95 -15.21
CA GLU A 3 2.73 -14.29 -16.49
C GLU A 3 3.26 -12.84 -16.36
N LEU A 4 3.09 -12.21 -15.19
CA LEU A 4 3.67 -10.90 -14.88
C LEU A 4 5.18 -10.96 -14.65
N ASN A 5 5.71 -12.09 -14.17
CA ASN A 5 7.12 -12.26 -13.84
C ASN A 5 8.07 -11.98 -15.03
N PRO A 6 7.87 -12.56 -16.23
CA PRO A 6 8.74 -12.25 -17.36
C PRO A 6 8.65 -10.77 -17.79
N MET A 7 7.48 -10.11 -17.65
CA MET A 7 7.33 -8.68 -17.91
C MET A 7 8.13 -7.83 -16.91
N ILE A 8 8.09 -8.19 -15.62
CA ILE A 8 8.88 -7.55 -14.56
C ILE A 8 10.38 -7.71 -14.83
N MET A 9 10.82 -8.93 -15.17
CA MET A 9 12.25 -9.23 -15.40
C MET A 9 12.84 -8.39 -16.53
N ARG A 10 12.05 -8.11 -17.58
CA ARG A 10 12.44 -7.22 -18.68
C ARG A 10 12.01 -5.76 -18.49
N ARG A 11 11.62 -5.38 -17.27
CA ARG A 11 11.24 -4.00 -16.90
C ARG A 11 10.15 -3.39 -17.79
N PHE A 12 9.21 -4.21 -18.25
CA PHE A 12 8.10 -3.79 -19.10
C PHE A 12 8.53 -3.11 -20.42
N GLN A 13 9.69 -3.50 -20.98
CA GLN A 13 10.26 -2.86 -22.16
C GLN A 13 9.64 -3.32 -23.49
N GLU A 14 8.86 -4.40 -23.52
CA GLU A 14 8.21 -4.86 -24.75
C GLU A 14 6.88 -4.13 -24.98
N LYS A 15 6.54 -3.98 -26.27
CA LYS A 15 5.26 -3.40 -26.67
C LYS A 15 4.10 -4.20 -26.09
N GLY A 16 3.22 -3.55 -25.33
CA GLY A 16 2.05 -4.19 -24.70
C GLY A 16 2.26 -4.65 -23.26
N ASP A 17 3.49 -4.58 -22.73
CA ASP A 17 3.79 -5.04 -21.37
C ASP A 17 3.03 -4.23 -20.31
N VAL A 18 2.98 -2.90 -20.47
CA VAL A 18 2.34 -2.00 -19.51
C VAL A 18 0.83 -2.22 -19.50
N GLU A 19 0.22 -2.29 -20.66
CA GLU A 19 -1.22 -2.48 -20.83
C GLU A 19 -1.66 -3.83 -20.25
N LYS A 20 -0.91 -4.90 -20.56
CA LYS A 20 -1.21 -6.24 -20.05
C LYS A 20 -0.96 -6.32 -18.54
N ALA A 21 0.14 -5.78 -18.04
CA ALA A 21 0.40 -5.72 -16.60
C ALA A 21 -0.71 -4.97 -15.85
N PHE A 22 -1.18 -3.85 -16.40
CA PHE A 22 -2.29 -3.08 -15.84
C PHE A 22 -3.58 -3.92 -15.77
N GLU A 23 -3.94 -4.63 -16.85
CA GLU A 23 -5.09 -5.52 -16.87
C GLU A 23 -4.99 -6.63 -15.81
N LEU A 24 -3.82 -7.28 -15.71
CA LEU A 24 -3.59 -8.35 -14.74
C LEU A 24 -3.67 -7.83 -13.30
N VAL A 25 -3.16 -6.64 -13.02
CA VAL A 25 -3.29 -5.99 -11.71
C VAL A 25 -4.76 -5.75 -11.36
N HIS A 26 -5.58 -5.30 -12.31
CA HIS A 26 -7.01 -5.05 -12.09
C HIS A 26 -7.83 -6.33 -11.93
N LYS A 27 -7.49 -7.39 -12.67
CA LYS A 27 -8.10 -8.71 -12.48
C LYS A 27 -7.66 -9.37 -11.19
N SER A 28 -6.51 -8.99 -10.66
CA SER A 28 -6.03 -9.48 -9.38
C SER A 28 -6.74 -8.85 -8.19
N GLN A 29 -6.62 -9.49 -7.03
CA GLN A 29 -6.99 -8.89 -5.75
C GLN A 29 -5.84 -8.08 -5.12
N GLY A 30 -4.75 -7.83 -5.85
CA GLY A 30 -3.53 -7.21 -5.32
C GLY A 30 -3.77 -5.81 -4.74
N LEU A 31 -4.55 -4.98 -5.43
CA LEU A 31 -4.86 -3.62 -4.96
C LEU A 31 -5.66 -3.62 -3.64
N GLU A 32 -6.61 -4.53 -3.51
CA GLU A 32 -7.40 -4.70 -2.28
C GLU A 32 -6.54 -5.23 -1.13
N GLN A 33 -5.73 -6.25 -1.40
CA GLN A 33 -4.82 -6.84 -0.41
C GLN A 33 -3.78 -5.83 0.07
N THR A 34 -3.20 -5.02 -0.82
CA THR A 34 -2.27 -3.94 -0.43
C THR A 34 -2.96 -2.88 0.42
N ARG A 35 -4.18 -2.47 0.08
CA ARG A 35 -4.97 -1.54 0.91
C ARG A 35 -5.29 -2.12 2.29
N PHE A 36 -5.68 -3.39 2.34
CA PHE A 36 -5.93 -4.10 3.59
C PHE A 36 -4.68 -4.15 4.48
N LEU A 37 -3.53 -4.52 3.90
CA LEU A 37 -2.28 -4.61 4.62
C LEU A 37 -1.80 -3.24 5.13
N ALA A 38 -1.90 -2.20 4.30
CA ALA A 38 -1.60 -0.82 4.70
C ALA A 38 -2.47 -0.38 5.90
N LYS A 39 -3.78 -0.65 5.84
CA LYS A 39 -4.70 -0.37 6.98
C LYS A 39 -4.27 -1.10 8.25
N LYS A 40 -3.94 -2.39 8.15
CA LYS A 40 -3.49 -3.19 9.29
C LYS A 40 -2.22 -2.63 9.92
N HIS A 41 -1.24 -2.22 9.12
CA HIS A 41 -0.01 -1.62 9.63
C HIS A 41 -0.25 -0.27 10.30
N CYS A 42 -1.09 0.60 9.73
CA CYS A 42 -1.42 1.87 10.36
C CYS A 42 -2.20 1.70 11.67
N LEU A 43 -3.14 0.74 11.74
CA LEU A 43 -3.82 0.42 13.00
C LEU A 43 -2.83 -0.02 14.08
N GLU A 44 -1.87 -0.86 13.72
CA GLU A 44 -0.84 -1.31 14.65
C GLU A 44 0.11 -0.17 15.06
N ALA A 45 0.47 0.72 14.13
CA ALA A 45 1.25 1.91 14.42
C ALA A 45 0.52 2.83 15.41
N THR A 46 -0.79 3.06 15.22
CA THR A 46 -1.63 3.82 16.16
C THR A 46 -1.70 3.16 17.53
N ARG A 47 -1.82 1.82 17.57
CA ARG A 47 -1.83 1.05 18.83
C ARG A 47 -0.52 1.24 19.60
N LEU A 48 0.62 1.14 18.91
CA LEU A 48 1.94 1.33 19.49
C LEU A 48 2.15 2.78 19.93
N ALA A 49 1.79 3.77 19.11
CA ALA A 49 1.88 5.19 19.46
C ALA A 49 1.02 5.53 20.71
N SER A 50 -0.13 4.87 20.88
CA SER A 50 -0.98 5.03 22.06
C SER A 50 -0.35 4.52 23.36
N SER A 51 0.74 3.75 23.30
CA SER A 51 1.47 3.28 24.49
C SER A 51 2.52 4.28 25.01
N ILE A 52 2.81 5.33 24.23
CA ILE A 52 3.74 6.40 24.60
C ILE A 52 3.03 7.43 25.49
N SER A 53 3.77 8.12 26.35
CA SER A 53 3.24 9.21 27.19
C SER A 53 2.50 10.28 26.39
N ASP A 54 1.35 10.73 26.91
CA ASP A 54 0.52 11.75 26.24
C ASP A 54 1.34 13.01 25.97
N SER A 55 1.33 13.45 24.72
CA SER A 55 2.03 14.62 24.25
C SER A 55 1.52 15.03 22.87
N PRO A 56 1.78 16.27 22.43
CA PRO A 56 1.49 16.69 21.06
C PRO A 56 2.18 15.80 20.01
N TYR A 57 3.37 15.27 20.31
CA TYR A 57 4.13 14.40 19.40
C TYR A 57 3.48 13.02 19.27
N GLN A 58 3.00 12.46 20.38
CA GLN A 58 2.26 11.20 20.40
C GLN A 58 0.98 11.32 19.55
N LYS A 59 0.23 12.42 19.71
CA LYS A 59 -0.97 12.70 18.92
C LYS A 59 -0.64 12.85 17.43
N ALA A 60 0.47 13.51 17.10
CA ALA A 60 0.92 13.65 15.72
C ALA A 60 1.23 12.29 15.05
N LEU A 61 1.85 11.35 15.77
CA LEU A 61 2.10 9.99 15.25
C LEU A 61 0.80 9.24 14.90
N ILE A 62 -0.23 9.37 15.74
CA ILE A 62 -1.55 8.80 15.47
C ILE A 62 -2.18 9.42 14.23
N VAL A 63 -2.15 10.76 14.13
CA VAL A 63 -2.73 11.49 12.99
C VAL A 63 -2.05 11.12 11.68
N VAL A 64 -0.72 10.98 11.66
CA VAL A 64 0.03 10.60 10.46
C VAL A 64 -0.40 9.23 9.93
N ALA A 65 -0.68 8.25 10.81
CA ALA A 65 -1.15 6.93 10.40
C ALA A 65 -2.51 7.00 9.67
N ASP A 66 -3.42 7.87 10.10
CA ASP A 66 -4.71 8.11 9.45
C ASP A 66 -4.56 8.83 8.11
N LEU A 67 -3.73 9.88 8.07
CA LEU A 67 -3.45 10.64 6.85
C LEU A 67 -2.89 9.75 5.73
N VAL A 68 -2.04 8.78 6.06
CA VAL A 68 -1.45 7.86 5.07
C VAL A 68 -2.50 6.93 4.45
N ILE A 69 -3.48 6.44 5.22
CA ILE A 69 -4.56 5.58 4.70
C ILE A 69 -5.55 6.38 3.84
N ASN A 70 -5.88 7.60 4.28
CA ASN A 70 -6.96 8.40 3.70
C ASN A 70 -6.48 9.39 2.64
N ARG A 71 -5.19 9.37 2.29
CA ARG A 71 -4.63 10.24 1.26
C ARG A 71 -5.28 9.95 -0.09
N MET A 72 -6.23 10.79 -0.49
CA MET A 72 -6.65 10.90 -1.88
C MET A 72 -5.50 11.57 -2.66
N LYS A 73 -5.14 11.00 -3.81
CA LYS A 73 -4.26 11.64 -4.80
C LYS A 73 -5.10 12.19 -5.93
#